data_AF-R7RVB5-F1
#
_entry.id   AF-R7RVB5-F1
#
_cell.length_a   1.000
_cell.length_b   1.000
_cell.length_c   1.000
_cell.angle_alpha   90.00
_cell.angle_beta   90.00
_cell.angle_gamma   90.00
#
_symmetry.space_group_name_H-M   'P 1'
#
loop_
_entity.id
_entity.type
_entity.pdbx_description
1 polymer ?
#
loop_
_entity_poly.entity_id
_entity_poly.type
_entity_poly.pdbx_seq_one_letter_code
_entity_poly.pdbx_strand_id
1 'polypeptide(L)'
;MNGYILKSMERVDFQLSSQVSMLDEANEAEIVLTKAAESKPEIQWKIVSYGELRDLLAENPENATIFLTRYSLPYKNQLKKTYPLITILEDSVKDIPTSNKAIVKYENWIIGIIVATLLILIALSLIN
;
A
#
# COMPACT_ATOMS: atom_id res chain seq x y z
N MET A 1 -11.27 22.16 0.93
CA MET A 1 -11.80 20.79 1.05
C MET A 1 -10.64 19.88 1.37
N ASN A 2 -10.76 19.02 2.39
CA ASN A 2 -9.63 18.20 2.84
C ASN A 2 -9.66 16.84 2.15
N GLY A 3 -8.49 16.39 1.69
CA GLY A 3 -8.29 15.11 1.06
C GLY A 3 -7.45 14.19 1.94
N TYR A 4 -7.90 12.97 2.13
CA TYR A 4 -7.20 11.99 2.95
C TYR A 4 -6.90 10.74 2.14
N ILE A 5 -5.67 10.28 2.21
CA ILE A 5 -5.23 9.03 1.57
C ILE A 5 -5.04 8.02 2.67
N LEU A 6 -5.91 7.01 2.67
CA LEU A 6 -5.91 6.01 3.72
C LEU A 6 -4.83 4.97 3.46
N LYS A 7 -3.77 4.99 4.28
CA LYS A 7 -2.88 3.83 4.43
C LYS A 7 -3.57 2.77 5.30
N SER A 8 -3.11 1.53 5.25
CA SER A 8 -3.70 0.42 6.00
C SER A 8 -3.82 0.75 7.50
N MET A 9 -4.79 0.08 8.12
CA MET A 9 -5.05 0.20 9.56
C MET A 9 -3.76 -0.09 10.34
N GLU A 10 -3.45 0.79 11.29
CA GLU A 10 -2.40 0.53 12.26
C GLU A 10 -2.71 -0.80 12.98
N ARG A 11 -1.77 -1.73 12.80
CA ARG A 11 -1.59 -3.05 13.41
C ARG A 11 -2.53 -3.39 14.58
N VAL A 12 -3.41 -4.35 14.35
CA VAL A 12 -3.70 -5.37 15.38
C VAL A 12 -3.41 -6.78 14.85
N ASP A 13 -3.65 -7.09 13.57
CA ASP A 13 -3.56 -8.48 13.08
C ASP A 13 -2.50 -8.76 12.00
N PHE A 14 -1.46 -7.91 11.89
CA PHE A 14 -0.37 -8.14 10.93
C PHE A 14 0.90 -8.65 11.62
N GLN A 15 0.82 -9.81 12.29
CA GLN A 15 2.02 -10.55 12.74
C GLN A 15 2.76 -11.25 11.58
N LEU A 16 2.39 -11.01 10.32
CA LEU A 16 2.90 -11.74 9.15
C LEU A 16 3.30 -10.86 7.94
N SER A 17 3.31 -9.52 8.02
CA SER A 17 3.80 -8.68 6.91
C SER A 17 5.30 -8.58 7.01
N SER A 18 5.98 -9.15 6.02
CA SER A 18 7.39 -8.87 5.81
C SER A 18 7.62 -7.36 5.69
N GLN A 19 8.81 -6.88 6.06
CA GLN A 19 9.21 -5.46 5.92
C GLN A 19 9.01 -4.93 4.49
N VAL A 20 9.05 -5.83 3.50
CA VAL A 20 8.75 -5.56 2.08
C VAL A 20 7.32 -5.04 1.89
N SER A 21 6.34 -5.66 2.56
CA SER A 21 4.93 -5.24 2.45
C SER A 21 4.67 -3.84 3.01
N MET A 22 5.43 -3.40 4.02
CA MET A 22 5.30 -2.04 4.58
C MET A 22 5.94 -0.99 3.67
N LEU A 23 7.05 -1.33 3.02
CA LEU A 23 7.72 -0.44 2.07
C LEU A 23 6.89 -0.27 0.80
N ASP A 24 6.31 -1.37 0.29
CA ASP A 24 5.43 -1.35 -0.88
C ASP A 24 4.17 -0.52 -0.63
N GLU A 25 3.59 -0.62 0.57
CA GLU A 25 2.44 0.18 0.98
C GLU A 25 2.77 1.67 1.08
N ALA A 26 3.90 2.03 1.69
CA ALA A 26 4.33 3.42 1.81
C ALA A 26 4.56 4.05 0.41
N ASN A 27 5.25 3.32 -0.47
CA ASN A 27 5.49 3.74 -1.84
C ASN A 27 4.18 3.88 -2.65
N GLU A 28 3.24 2.96 -2.47
CA GLU A 28 1.93 3.07 -3.09
C GLU A 28 1.16 4.31 -2.59
N ALA A 29 1.19 4.59 -1.28
CA ALA A 29 0.52 5.76 -0.72
C ALA A 29 1.10 7.07 -1.31
N GLU A 30 2.40 7.15 -1.56
CA GLU A 30 3.05 8.29 -2.22
C GLU A 30 2.68 8.43 -3.70
N ILE A 31 2.59 7.31 -4.43
CA ILE A 31 2.11 7.31 -5.83
C ILE A 31 0.66 7.79 -5.88
N VAL A 32 -0.18 7.29 -4.98
CA VAL A 32 -1.58 7.71 -4.85
C VAL A 32 -1.67 9.19 -4.49
N LEU A 33 -0.79 9.70 -3.62
CA LEU A 33 -0.72 11.11 -3.28
C LEU A 33 -0.45 11.99 -4.48
N THR A 34 0.54 11.62 -5.28
CA THR A 34 0.87 12.34 -6.51
C THR A 34 -0.31 12.34 -7.48
N LYS A 35 -0.92 11.17 -7.75
CA LYS A 35 -2.08 11.08 -8.65
C LYS A 35 -3.31 11.84 -8.14
N ALA A 36 -3.57 11.77 -6.84
CA ALA A 36 -4.68 12.49 -6.23
C ALA A 36 -4.50 14.01 -6.37
N ALA A 37 -3.28 14.50 -6.10
CA ALA A 37 -2.92 15.90 -6.28
C ALA A 37 -2.99 16.36 -7.76
N GLU A 38 -2.60 15.51 -8.71
CA GLU A 38 -2.75 15.80 -10.14
C GLU A 38 -4.22 15.85 -10.59
N SER A 39 -5.04 14.91 -10.10
CA SER A 39 -6.46 14.81 -10.49
C SER A 39 -7.35 15.90 -9.88
N LYS A 40 -7.01 16.36 -8.67
CA LYS A 40 -7.76 17.35 -7.89
C LYS A 40 -6.79 18.26 -7.12
N PRO A 41 -6.14 19.22 -7.79
CA PRO A 41 -5.17 20.12 -7.18
C PRO A 41 -5.78 21.08 -6.15
N GLU A 42 -7.10 21.31 -6.21
CA GLU A 42 -7.84 22.14 -5.25
C GLU A 42 -8.01 21.49 -3.86
N ILE A 43 -7.67 20.21 -3.73
CA ILE A 43 -7.75 19.45 -2.49
C ILE A 43 -6.35 19.33 -1.88
N GLN A 44 -6.21 19.67 -0.60
CA GLN A 44 -4.99 19.38 0.15
C GLN A 44 -5.03 17.93 0.61
N TRP A 45 -4.18 17.11 -0.01
CA TRP A 45 -4.10 15.68 0.26
C TRP A 45 -3.11 15.37 1.38
N LYS A 46 -3.50 14.52 2.32
CA LYS A 46 -2.64 14.02 3.39
C LYS A 46 -2.74 12.51 3.52
N ILE A 47 -1.59 11.84 3.63
CA ILE A 47 -1.54 10.40 3.95
C ILE A 47 -1.83 10.25 5.45
N VAL A 48 -2.82 9.42 5.79
CA VAL A 48 -3.29 9.21 7.16
C VAL A 48 -3.56 7.73 7.42
N SER A 49 -3.30 7.29 8.65
CA SER A 49 -3.74 6.00 9.18
C SER A 49 -5.25 5.98 9.44
N TYR A 50 -5.81 4.80 9.68
CA TYR A 50 -7.23 4.68 10.05
C TYR A 50 -7.57 5.38 11.37
N GLY A 51 -6.69 5.31 12.38
CA GLY A 51 -6.90 5.98 13.66
C GLY A 51 -6.97 7.50 13.48
N GLU A 52 -5.98 8.06 12.78
CA GLU A 52 -5.96 9.48 12.43
C GLU A 52 -7.18 9.90 11.60
N LEU A 53 -7.56 9.08 10.61
CA LEU A 53 -8.75 9.34 9.79
C LEU A 53 -10.01 9.38 10.64
N ARG A 54 -10.18 8.42 11.56
CA ARG A 54 -11.33 8.36 12.47
C ARG A 54 -11.42 9.62 13.32
N ASP A 55 -10.30 10.06 13.87
CA ASP A 55 -10.25 11.24 14.74
C ASP A 55 -10.53 12.51 13.93
N LEU A 56 -9.98 12.64 12.72
CA LEU A 56 -10.25 13.75 11.79
C LEU A 56 -11.72 13.80 11.32
N LEU A 57 -12.31 12.64 11.05
CA LEU A 57 -13.72 12.54 10.66
C LEU A 57 -14.68 12.76 11.83
N ALA A 58 -14.24 12.50 13.07
CA ALA A 58 -15.02 12.83 14.25
C ALA A 58 -15.13 14.35 14.44
N GLU A 59 -14.09 15.09 14.07
CA GLU A 59 -14.08 16.56 14.13
C GLU A 59 -14.83 17.21 12.96
N ASN A 60 -14.73 16.67 11.74
CA ASN A 60 -15.37 17.29 10.57
C ASN A 60 -15.73 16.26 9.45
N PRO A 61 -16.87 15.55 9.58
CA PRO A 61 -17.23 14.48 8.65
C PRO A 61 -17.74 14.94 7.30
N GLU A 62 -18.22 16.19 7.17
CA GLU A 62 -18.98 16.67 6.00
C GLU A 62 -18.11 17.16 4.83
N ASN A 63 -16.80 17.34 5.04
CA ASN A 63 -15.92 17.98 4.06
C ASN A 63 -14.63 17.18 3.78
N ALA A 64 -14.74 15.85 3.83
CA ALA A 64 -13.65 14.92 3.65
C ALA A 64 -13.81 14.11 2.35
N THR A 65 -12.80 14.20 1.48
CA THR A 65 -12.64 13.29 0.34
C THR A 65 -11.58 12.26 0.70
N ILE A 66 -11.88 10.97 0.51
CA ILE A 66 -10.99 9.87 0.86
C ILE A 66 -10.54 9.14 -0.40
N PHE A 67 -9.24 8.98 -0.55
CA PHE A 67 -8.61 8.12 -1.53
C PHE A 67 -8.22 6.80 -0.86
N LEU A 68 -8.65 5.69 -1.43
CA LEU A 68 -8.28 4.35 -0.95
C LEU A 68 -7.10 3.81 -1.77
N THR A 69 -6.09 3.33 -1.08
CA THR A 69 -5.04 2.44 -1.61
C THR A 69 -5.59 1.02 -1.80
N ARG A 70 -4.86 0.14 -2.50
CA ARG A 70 -5.25 -1.28 -2.63
C ARG A 70 -5.39 -1.97 -1.27
N TYR A 71 -4.57 -1.57 -0.30
CA TYR A 71 -4.54 -2.13 1.05
C TYR A 71 -5.71 -1.64 1.91
N SER A 72 -6.27 -0.47 1.59
CA SER A 72 -7.43 0.09 2.29
C SER A 72 -8.76 -0.13 1.56
N LEU A 73 -8.72 -0.60 0.31
CA LEU A 73 -9.90 -0.90 -0.51
C LEU A 73 -10.93 -1.84 0.19
N PRO A 74 -10.53 -2.92 0.89
CA PRO A 74 -11.49 -3.79 1.58
C PRO A 74 -12.36 -3.06 2.62
N TYR A 75 -11.88 -1.96 3.20
CA TYR A 75 -12.59 -1.19 4.24
C TYR A 75 -13.62 -0.20 3.67
N LYS A 76 -13.71 -0.06 2.34
CA LYS A 76 -14.63 0.87 1.66
C LYS A 76 -16.07 0.76 2.20
N ASN A 77 -16.59 -0.46 2.29
CA ASN A 77 -17.99 -0.68 2.71
C ASN A 77 -18.20 -0.28 4.17
N GLN A 78 -17.22 -0.58 5.04
CA GLN A 78 -17.25 -0.19 6.44
C GLN A 78 -17.19 1.34 6.58
N LEU A 79 -16.32 2.01 5.81
CA LEU A 79 -16.21 3.47 5.80
C LEU A 79 -17.50 4.14 5.33
N LYS A 80 -18.09 3.69 4.22
CA LYS A 80 -19.39 4.22 3.73
C LYS A 80 -20.52 4.02 4.75
N LYS A 81 -20.52 2.88 5.47
CA LYS A 81 -21.54 2.60 6.50
C LYS A 81 -21.36 3.48 7.75
N THR A 82 -20.11 3.71 8.15
CA THR A 82 -19.78 4.45 9.38
C THR A 82 -19.86 5.96 9.16
N TYR A 83 -19.43 6.42 7.99
CA TYR A 83 -19.37 7.83 7.61
C TYR A 83 -20.07 8.02 6.26
N PRO A 84 -21.41 8.13 6.22
CA PRO A 84 -22.15 8.20 4.97
C PRO A 84 -21.93 9.50 4.18
N LEU A 85 -21.38 10.53 4.82
CA LEU A 85 -21.19 11.88 4.26
C LEU A 85 -19.85 12.05 3.53
N ILE A 86 -18.93 11.09 3.62
CA ILE A 86 -17.60 11.17 2.99
C ILE A 86 -17.69 10.86 1.49
N THR A 87 -16.88 11.55 0.69
CA THR A 87 -16.72 11.21 -0.73
C THR A 87 -15.54 10.27 -0.89
N ILE A 88 -15.76 9.05 -1.38
CA ILE A 88 -14.68 8.09 -1.66
C ILE A 88 -14.37 8.10 -3.16
N LEU A 89 -13.12 8.36 -3.54
CA LEU A 89 -12.66 8.29 -4.93
C LEU A 89 -12.28 6.86 -5.30
N GLU A 90 -12.87 6.35 -6.38
CA GLU A 90 -12.80 4.93 -6.75
C GLU A 90 -11.75 4.63 -7.85
N ASP A 91 -11.25 5.66 -8.57
CA ASP A 91 -10.76 5.45 -9.93
C ASP A 91 -9.25 5.19 -10.12
N SER A 92 -8.38 5.31 -9.12
CA SER A 92 -6.93 5.23 -9.40
C SER A 92 -6.24 3.92 -9.02
N VAL A 93 -6.88 2.99 -8.30
CA VAL A 93 -6.19 1.77 -7.84
C VAL A 93 -5.83 0.83 -9.00
N LYS A 94 -6.62 0.80 -10.07
CA LYS A 94 -6.40 -0.10 -11.22
C LYS A 94 -5.14 0.24 -12.02
N ASP A 95 -4.73 1.51 -12.01
CA ASP A 95 -3.59 2.01 -12.79
C ASP A 95 -2.35 2.27 -11.93
N ILE A 96 -2.36 1.92 -10.64
CA ILE A 96 -1.13 1.94 -9.85
C ILE A 96 -0.35 0.70 -10.26
N PRO A 97 0.81 0.86 -10.93
CA PRO A 97 1.65 -0.28 -11.21
C PRO A 97 1.98 -0.93 -9.88
N THR A 98 1.61 -2.20 -9.72
CA THR A 98 2.20 -3.08 -8.71
C THR A 98 3.71 -3.04 -8.93
N SER A 99 4.39 -2.17 -8.21
CA SER A 99 5.83 -2.27 -8.01
C SER A 99 6.04 -3.68 -7.39
N ASN A 100 6.90 -4.55 -7.91
CA ASN A 100 8.09 -4.23 -8.67
C ASN A 100 8.53 -5.46 -9.50
N LYS A 101 8.36 -5.42 -10.84
CA LYS A 101 8.97 -6.43 -11.74
C LYS A 101 10.49 -6.55 -11.51
N ALA A 102 11.13 -5.48 -11.02
CA ALA A 102 12.54 -5.50 -10.67
C ALA A 102 12.84 -6.34 -9.42
N ILE A 103 12.01 -6.28 -8.37
CA ILE A 103 12.22 -7.07 -7.14
C ILE A 103 12.08 -8.57 -7.45
N VAL A 104 11.04 -8.97 -8.19
CA VAL A 104 10.85 -10.36 -8.63
C VAL A 104 12.02 -10.86 -9.48
N LYS A 105 12.58 -9.99 -10.33
CA LYS A 105 13.77 -10.32 -11.14
C LYS A 105 15.01 -10.55 -10.26
N TYR A 106 15.20 -9.73 -9.23
CA TYR A 106 16.30 -9.90 -8.28
C TYR A 106 16.13 -11.14 -7.40
N GLU A 107 14.92 -11.43 -6.92
CA GLU A 107 14.63 -12.67 -6.18
C GLU A 107 14.96 -13.92 -7.00
N ASN A 108 14.50 -13.98 -8.26
CA ASN A 108 14.80 -15.10 -9.15
C ASN A 108 16.30 -15.24 -9.45
N TRP A 109 17.03 -14.13 -9.52
CA TRP A 109 18.47 -14.15 -9.73
C TRP A 109 19.22 -14.68 -8.50
N ILE A 110 18.82 -14.28 -7.30
CA ILE A 110 19.38 -14.79 -6.03
C ILE A 110 19.08 -16.29 -5.86
N ILE A 111 17.84 -16.72 -6.15
CA ILE A 111 17.47 -18.15 -6.13
C ILE A 111 18.36 -18.94 -7.11
N GLY A 112 18.60 -18.40 -8.31
CA GLY A 112 19.51 -19.01 -9.29
C GLY A 112 20.93 -19.18 -8.76
N ILE A 113 21.48 -18.16 -8.08
CA ILE A 113 22.81 -18.23 -7.46
C ILE A 113 22.87 -19.29 -6.36
N ILE A 114 21.86 -19.35 -5.49
CA ILE A 114 21.78 -20.33 -4.41
C ILE A 114 21.77 -21.77 -4.96
N VAL A 115 20.94 -22.02 -5.98
CA VAL A 115 20.87 -23.35 -6.62
C VAL A 115 22.21 -23.72 -7.27
N ALA A 116 22.85 -22.77 -7.96
CA ALA A 116 24.15 -23.02 -8.58
C ALA A 116 25.24 -23.31 -7.54
N THR A 117 25.29 -22.57 -6.43
CA THR A 117 26.25 -22.85 -5.35
C THR A 117 26.00 -24.19 -4.69
N LEU A 118 24.74 -24.57 -4.47
CA LEU A 118 24.38 -25.89 -3.95
C LEU A 118 24.85 -27.03 -4.87
N LEU A 119 24.66 -26.90 -6.18
CA LEU A 119 25.12 -27.90 -7.15
C LEU A 119 26.65 -28.03 -7.15
N ILE A 120 27.37 -26.91 -7.06
CA ILE A 120 28.84 -26.91 -6.98
C ILE A 120 29.30 -27.60 -5.68
N LEU A 121 28.66 -27.31 -4.55
CA LEU A 121 28.99 -27.94 -3.27
C LEU A 121 28.71 -29.45 -3.28
N ILE A 122 27.60 -29.88 -3.88
CA ILE A 122 27.29 -31.32 -4.05
C ILE A 122 28.36 -32.00 -4.90
N ALA A 123 28.71 -31.41 -6.04
CA ALA A 123 29.75 -31.94 -6.93
C ALA A 123 31.12 -32.04 -6.24
N LEU A 124 31.50 -31.02 -5.46
CA LEU A 124 32.72 -31.05 -4.65
C LEU A 124 32.69 -32.14 -3.57
N SER A 125 31.53 -32.39 -2.95
CA SER A 125 31.37 -33.45 -1.95
C SER A 125 31.47 -34.86 -2.53
N LEU A 126 31.23 -35.04 -3.83
CA LEU A 126 31.30 -36.33 -4.53
C LEU A 126 32.71 -36.64 -5.05
N ILE A 127 33.59 -35.63 -5.10
CA ILE A 127 34.99 -35.75 -5.55
C ILE A 127 35.95 -35.97 -4.36
N ASN A 128 35.50 -35.64 -3.14
CA ASN A 128 36.17 -35.97 -1.87
C ASN A 128 35.71 -37.33 -1.34
#